data_AF-A0A952VGM2-F1
#
_entry.id   AF-A0A952VGM2-F1
#
_cell.length_a   1.000
_cell.length_b   1.000
_cell.length_c   1.000
_cell.angle_alpha   90.00
_cell.angle_beta   90.00
_cell.angle_gamma   90.00
#
_symmetry.space_group_name_H-M   'P 1'
#
loop_
_entity.id
_entity.type
_entity.pdbx_description
1 polymer ?
#
loop_
_entity_poly.entity_id
_entity_poly.type
_entity_poly.pdbx_seq_one_letter_code
_entity_poly.pdbx_strand_id
1 'polypeptide(L)'
;MNYTWQGRASVGTAVPNPYTDQVHMIVVGCGPDRLNTWVTEKRNVYEEHKRTYGEEPPMISGIAIMADTDNTGESAEAYYGDILLKRRVDCAECSNR
;
A
#
# COMPACT_ATOMS: atom_id res chain seq x y z
N MET A 1 -0.32 -4.03 7.59
CA MET A 1 -0.96 -3.85 6.27
C MET A 1 0.13 -3.84 5.21
N ASN A 2 -0.11 -4.52 4.09
CA ASN A 2 0.78 -4.55 2.93
C ASN A 2 -0.01 -4.13 1.68
N TYR A 3 0.60 -3.29 0.84
CA TYR A 3 0.04 -2.96 -0.47
C TYR A 3 0.77 -3.78 -1.52
N THR A 4 0.05 -4.58 -2.29
CA THR A 4 0.65 -5.55 -3.21
C THR A 4 0.23 -5.31 -4.65
N TRP A 5 1.17 -5.57 -5.57
CA TRP A 5 0.88 -5.71 -6.99
C TRP A 5 0.92 -7.19 -7.31
N GLN A 6 -0.18 -7.79 -7.75
CA GLN A 6 -0.28 -9.24 -7.98
C GLN A 6 -0.99 -9.56 -9.29
N GLY A 7 -0.64 -10.68 -9.92
CA GLY A 7 -1.15 -11.01 -11.27
C GLY A 7 -2.56 -11.59 -11.35
N ARG A 8 -3.19 -12.00 -10.23
CA ARG A 8 -4.44 -12.80 -10.27
C ARG A 8 -5.64 -12.22 -9.52
N ALA A 9 -5.43 -11.33 -8.55
CA ALA A 9 -6.50 -10.76 -7.74
C ALA A 9 -6.89 -9.37 -8.23
N SER A 10 -8.19 -9.04 -8.18
CA SER A 10 -8.68 -7.71 -8.57
C SER A 10 -8.13 -6.61 -7.66
N VAL A 11 -7.88 -5.42 -8.23
CA VAL A 11 -7.51 -4.23 -7.45
C VAL A 11 -8.60 -3.91 -6.42
N GLY A 12 -8.19 -3.56 -5.21
CA GLY A 12 -9.09 -3.29 -4.08
C GLY A 12 -9.46 -4.53 -3.26
N THR A 13 -9.03 -5.73 -3.66
CA THR A 13 -9.21 -6.94 -2.86
C THR A 13 -8.33 -6.86 -1.63
N ALA A 14 -8.93 -6.94 -0.44
CA ALA A 14 -8.23 -7.18 0.81
C ALA A 14 -8.22 -8.70 1.05
N VAL A 15 -7.03 -9.29 1.07
CA VAL A 15 -6.84 -10.71 1.40
C VAL A 15 -6.12 -10.83 2.74
N PRO A 16 -6.52 -11.78 3.60
CA PRO A 16 -5.77 -12.08 4.81
C PRO A 16 -4.39 -12.62 4.41
N ASN A 17 -3.34 -12.26 5.15
CA ASN A 17 -2.03 -12.84 4.94
C ASN A 17 -2.05 -14.31 5.38
N PRO A 18 -1.63 -15.26 4.53
CA PRO A 18 -1.66 -16.69 4.85
C PRO A 18 -0.72 -17.09 6.00
N TYR A 19 0.20 -16.22 6.41
CA TYR A 19 1.21 -16.48 7.44
C TYR A 19 0.98 -15.73 8.76
N THR A 20 0.10 -14.72 8.78
CA THR A 20 -0.19 -13.95 9.99
C THR A 20 -1.49 -13.16 9.90
N ASP A 21 -2.30 -13.22 10.97
CA ASP A 21 -3.54 -12.44 11.08
C ASP A 21 -3.27 -10.94 11.29
N GLN A 22 -2.03 -10.57 11.59
CA GLN A 22 -1.64 -9.17 11.84
C GLN A 22 -1.53 -8.36 10.54
N VAL A 23 -1.40 -9.01 9.39
CA VAL A 23 -1.16 -8.34 8.11
C VAL A 23 -2.31 -8.57 7.16
N HIS A 24 -2.99 -7.49 6.80
CA HIS A 24 -3.90 -7.49 5.66
C HIS A 24 -3.17 -7.05 4.40
N MET A 25 -3.32 -7.81 3.32
CA MET A 25 -2.74 -7.49 2.02
C MET A 25 -3.81 -6.86 1.14
N ILE A 26 -3.55 -5.66 0.62
CA ILE A 26 -4.46 -4.88 -0.20
C ILE A 26 -3.86 -4.82 -1.61
N VAL A 27 -4.57 -5.38 -2.57
CA VAL A 27 -4.13 -5.38 -3.97
C VAL A 27 -4.32 -3.99 -4.56
N VAL A 28 -3.23 -3.30 -4.89
CA VAL A 28 -3.25 -1.94 -5.46
C VAL A 28 -3.04 -1.92 -6.97
N GLY A 29 -2.54 -3.01 -7.54
CA GLY A 29 -2.39 -3.18 -8.98
C GLY A 29 -2.41 -4.65 -9.38
N CYS A 30 -2.83 -4.92 -10.62
CA CYS A 30 -2.91 -6.26 -11.17
C CYS A 30 -2.60 -6.26 -12.67
N GLY A 31 -2.04 -7.37 -13.15
CA GLY A 31 -1.88 -7.67 -14.56
C GLY A 31 -0.70 -6.96 -15.25
N PRO A 32 -0.47 -7.30 -16.54
CA PRO A 32 0.65 -6.79 -17.33
C PRO A 32 0.41 -5.39 -17.91
N ASP A 33 -0.81 -4.87 -17.81
CA ASP A 33 -1.26 -3.66 -18.53
C ASP A 33 -0.48 -2.39 -18.20
N ARG A 34 0.24 -2.36 -17.08
CA ARG A 34 1.04 -1.21 -16.63
C ARG A 34 2.54 -1.51 -16.51
N LEU A 35 3.01 -2.61 -17.10
CA LEU A 35 4.45 -2.90 -17.16
C LEU A 35 5.19 -1.79 -17.91
N ASN A 36 6.42 -1.50 -17.46
CA ASN A 36 7.29 -0.46 -18.04
C ASN A 36 6.70 0.96 -18.03
N THR A 37 5.73 1.23 -17.15
CA THR A 37 5.17 2.57 -16.95
C THR A 37 5.39 3.05 -15.52
N TRP A 38 5.65 4.34 -15.35
CA TRP A 38 5.64 4.95 -14.03
C TRP A 38 4.21 5.06 -13.52
N VAL A 39 3.94 4.44 -12.36
CA VAL A 39 2.62 4.47 -11.71
C VAL A 39 2.75 5.16 -10.36
N THR A 40 1.93 6.19 -10.14
CA THR A 40 1.87 6.88 -8.85
C THR A 40 0.67 6.37 -8.04
N GLU A 41 0.94 5.84 -6.85
CA GLU A 41 -0.09 5.39 -5.92
C GLU A 41 -0.18 6.31 -4.70
N LYS A 42 -1.42 6.66 -4.33
CA LYS A 42 -1.72 7.44 -3.12
C LYS A 42 -2.75 6.70 -2.29
N ARG A 43 -2.49 6.55 -0.99
CA ARG A 43 -3.39 5.87 -0.05
C ARG A 43 -3.52 6.64 1.26
N ASN A 44 -4.69 6.53 1.88
CA ASN A 44 -4.93 7.03 3.22
C ASN A 44 -4.76 5.87 4.20
N VAL A 45 -3.53 5.70 4.70
CA VAL A 45 -3.17 4.60 5.60
C VAL A 45 -3.96 4.62 6.91
N TYR A 46 -4.43 5.78 7.35
CA TYR A 46 -5.18 5.95 8.59
C TYR A 46 -6.59 5.36 8.48
N GLU A 47 -7.34 5.81 7.47
CA GLU A 47 -8.69 5.32 7.21
C GLU A 47 -8.70 3.83 6.85
N GLU A 48 -7.71 3.39 6.08
CA GLU A 48 -7.58 1.98 5.72
C GLU A 48 -7.31 1.10 6.94
N HIS A 49 -6.48 1.55 7.88
CA HIS A 49 -6.25 0.85 9.14
C HIS A 49 -7.54 0.73 9.95
N LYS A 50 -8.27 1.85 10.11
CA LYS A 50 -9.55 1.85 10.82
C LYS A 50 -10.57 0.92 10.20
N ARG A 51 -10.67 0.92 8.87
CA ARG A 51 -11.58 0.03 8.14
C ARG A 51 -11.21 -1.44 8.31
N THR A 52 -9.91 -1.74 8.33
CA THR A 52 -9.39 -3.11 8.35
C THR A 52 -9.45 -3.72 9.76
N TYR A 53 -9.02 -2.97 10.77
CA TYR A 53 -8.85 -3.49 12.14
C TYR A 53 -9.90 -2.97 13.13
N GLY A 54 -10.69 -1.95 12.77
CA GLY A 54 -11.70 -1.36 13.66
C GLY A 54 -11.13 -0.49 14.79
N GLU A 55 -9.80 -0.30 14.83
CA GLU A 55 -9.08 0.36 15.92
C GLU A 55 -8.27 1.58 15.43
N GLU A 56 -7.94 2.46 16.38
CA GLU A 56 -7.09 3.63 16.13
C GLU A 56 -5.66 3.17 15.80
N PRO A 57 -5.10 3.55 14.63
CA PRO A 57 -3.75 3.16 14.27
C PRO A 57 -2.72 3.76 15.25
N PRO A 58 -1.74 2.98 15.72
CA PRO A 58 -0.61 3.52 16.44
C PRO A 58 0.25 4.42 15.54
N MET A 59 1.18 5.16 16.16
CA MET A 59 2.19 5.92 15.41
C MET A 59 2.96 5.02 14.44
N ILE A 60 3.12 5.47 13.19
CA ILE A 60 3.86 4.74 12.16
C ILE A 60 5.35 4.74 12.53
N SER A 61 5.90 3.56 12.81
CA SER A 61 7.31 3.39 13.15
C SER A 61 8.22 3.28 11.92
N GLY A 62 7.67 2.94 10.75
CA GLY A 62 8.46 2.78 9.53
C GLY A 62 7.62 2.39 8.31
N ILE A 63 8.25 2.46 7.14
CA ILE A 63 7.69 2.02 5.86
C ILE A 63 8.70 1.02 5.27
N ALA A 64 8.21 -0.14 4.86
CA ALA A 64 9.00 -1.14 4.14
C ALA A 64 8.49 -1.23 2.70
N ILE A 65 9.42 -1.31 1.75
CA ILE A 65 9.15 -1.48 0.32
C ILE A 65 9.99 -2.67 -0.13
N MET A 66 9.35 -3.62 -0.81
CA MET A 66 9.97 -4.89 -1.18
C MET A 66 9.53 -5.25 -2.60
N ALA A 67 10.49 -5.67 -3.43
CA ALA A 67 10.22 -6.45 -4.63
C ALA A 67 10.58 -7.89 -4.29
N ASP A 68 9.64 -8.81 -4.48
CA ASP A 68 9.79 -10.21 -4.10
C ASP A 68 9.58 -11.12 -5.31
N THR A 69 10.44 -12.12 -5.45
CA THR A 69 10.36 -13.19 -6.47
C THR A 69 10.58 -14.58 -5.88
N ASP A 70 10.56 -14.69 -4.54
CA ASP A 70 10.91 -15.90 -3.79
C ASP A 70 10.08 -17.13 -4.18
N ASN A 71 8.82 -16.95 -4.58
CA ASN A 71 7.90 -18.04 -4.92
C ASN A 71 7.88 -18.42 -6.41
N THR A 72 8.58 -17.70 -7.29
CA THR A 72 8.63 -18.02 -8.72
C THR A 72 9.99 -18.53 -9.18
N GLY A 73 11.06 -18.29 -8.40
CA GLY A 73 12.43 -18.59 -8.82
C GLY A 73 12.91 -17.70 -9.97
N GLU A 74 12.17 -16.63 -10.26
CA GLU A 74 12.48 -15.65 -11.31
C GLU A 74 13.18 -14.43 -10.71
N SER A 75 13.53 -13.47 -11.56
CA SER A 75 14.14 -12.20 -11.17
C SER A 75 13.23 -11.03 -11.53
N ALA A 76 13.12 -10.05 -10.65
CA ALA A 76 12.38 -8.83 -10.88
C ALA A 76 13.29 -7.62 -10.69
N GLU A 77 13.11 -6.64 -11.57
CA GLU A 77 13.70 -5.31 -11.45
C GLU A 77 12.59 -4.31 -11.18
N ALA A 78 12.73 -3.51 -10.13
CA ALA A 78 11.76 -2.51 -9.73
C ALA A 78 12.44 -1.18 -9.45
N TYR A 79 11.88 -0.12 -10.02
CA TYR A 79 12.31 1.25 -9.79
C TYR A 79 11.29 1.92 -8.87
N TYR A 80 11.79 2.61 -7.85
CA TYR A 80 10.98 3.36 -6.90
C TYR A 80 11.41 4.83 -6.95
N GLY A 81 10.43 5.73 -6.91
CA GLY A 81 10.67 7.18 -6.92
C GLY A 81 9.62 7.90 -6.08
N ASP A 82 10.01 9.04 -5.55
CA ASP A 82 9.20 9.95 -4.74
C ASP A 82 8.31 9.26 -3.70
N ILE A 83 8.93 8.79 -2.61
CA ILE A 83 8.21 8.23 -1.48
C ILE A 83 7.88 9.34 -0.49
N LEU A 84 6.61 9.71 -0.42
CA LEU A 84 6.14 10.84 0.40
C LEU A 84 5.11 10.37 1.43
N LEU A 85 5.45 10.53 2.72
CA LEU A 85 4.47 10.45 3.81
C LEU A 85 4.00 11.86 4.16
N LYS A 86 2.71 12.12 3.98
CA LYS A 86 2.10 13.42 4.26
C LYS A 86 1.02 13.27 5.31
N ARG A 87 1.06 14.13 6.34
CA ARG A 87 -0.09 14.31 7.23
C ARG A 87 -1.20 14.96 6.41
N ARG A 88 -2.41 14.41 6.51
CA ARG A 88 -3.59 15.10 5.98
C ARG A 88 -3.82 16.34 6.83
N VAL A 89 -3.72 17.51 6.21
CA VAL A 89 -4.15 18.76 6.80
C VAL A 89 -5.50 19.04 6.16
N ASP A 90 -6.58 18.82 6.91
CA ASP A 90 -7.88 19.30 6.47
C ASP A 90 -7.84 20.82 6.59
N CYS A 91 -7.90 21.53 5.46
CA CYS A 91 -7.98 22.98 5.43
C CYS A 91 -9.36 23.45 5.96
N ALA A 92 -9.57 23.36 7.27
CA ALA A 92 -10.60 24.11 7.99
C ALA A 92 -10.00 25.28 8.79
N GLU A 93 -8.67 25.32 8.97
CA GLU A 93 -7.98 26.34 9.78
C GLU A 93 -7.28 27.44 8.95
N CYS A 94 -7.45 27.48 7.63
CA CYS A 94 -6.86 28.52 6.77
C CYS A 94 -7.77 29.76 6.61
N SER A 95 -8.52 30.12 7.65
CA SER A 95 -9.41 31.31 7.65
C SER A 95 -9.04 32.37 8.70
N ASN A 96 -7.88 32.28 9.38
CA ASN A 96 -7.57 33.27 10.41
C ASN A 96 -6.08 33.62 10.59
N ARG A 97 -5.37 33.89 9.49
CA ARG A 97 -4.18 34.76 9.48
C ARG A 97 -4.11 35.58 8.22
#